data_AF-A0A6C0KQV0-F1
#
_entry.id   AF-A0A6C0KQV0-F1
#
_cell.length_a   1.000
_cell.length_b   1.000
_cell.length_c   1.000
_cell.angle_alpha   90.00
_cell.angle_beta   90.00
_cell.angle_gamma   90.00
#
_symmetry.space_group_name_H-M   'P 1'
#
loop_
_entity.id
_entity.type
_entity.pdbx_description
1 polymer ?
#
loop_
_entity_poly.entity_id
_entity_poly.type
_entity_poly.pdbx_seq_one_letter_code
_entity_poly.pdbx_strand_id
1 'polypeptide(L)'
;MSSISTGRSFIMKRIDNQPDKCLTTLPGDKVGVWDCVKGHPAQTWYLESDRTLRHADPGYANKCVQVNMDNSISLAPCGPNSTKFTYANNRFTVNGTNPQRCINLSGRDYSNGAFVDSFVCDSAQPDTITWIASPPVVAPVVNRDSTASDCRINDPGLTKLFQDIDKCTSSSELSRNNVFGGNIMNITQDIKDLQANITDSLSKGDLLFGAQPHNQITEQVTERNKELKSKKEKLSKDIVSKEAIIERSDQDFRDVKQTISEPEPKKILRFIEDYSVAFLLLSYIFMLLSGMYWYTLDATVQTTAWIQAIIGGGVLSAFFFMILLHIS
;
A
#
# COMPACT_ATOMS: atom_id res chain seq x y z
N MET A 1 28.20 4.25 -0.79
CA MET A 1 27.81 5.23 -1.84
C MET A 1 26.30 5.38 -1.78
N SER A 2 25.80 6.50 -1.27
CA SER A 2 24.37 6.83 -1.28
C SER A 2 23.97 7.18 -2.71
N SER A 3 23.19 6.32 -3.37
CA SER A 3 22.63 6.65 -4.68
C SER A 3 21.68 7.83 -4.52
N ILE A 4 21.96 8.94 -5.20
CA ILE A 4 21.05 10.08 -5.24
C ILE A 4 19.78 9.62 -5.98
N SER A 5 18.70 9.44 -5.24
CA SER A 5 17.38 9.15 -5.80
C SER A 5 16.88 10.39 -6.54
N THR A 6 16.89 10.33 -7.88
CA THR A 6 16.37 11.42 -8.71
C THR A 6 14.85 11.28 -8.83
N GLY A 7 14.12 12.28 -8.37
CA GLY A 7 12.66 12.30 -8.42
C GLY A 7 12.16 12.43 -9.85
N ARG A 8 11.05 11.78 -10.15
CA ARG A 8 10.38 11.83 -11.45
C ARG A 8 8.89 12.04 -11.25
N SER A 9 8.25 12.77 -12.15
CA SER A 9 6.80 12.78 -12.25
C SER A 9 6.40 11.72 -13.26
N PHE A 10 5.37 10.93 -12.95
CA PHE A 10 4.82 9.96 -13.89
C PHE A 10 3.60 10.58 -14.58
N ILE A 11 3.78 10.92 -15.85
CA ILE A 11 2.78 11.57 -16.70
C ILE A 11 2.02 10.48 -17.44
N MET A 12 0.72 10.40 -17.20
CA MET A 12 -0.20 9.59 -17.96
C MET A 12 -0.61 10.33 -19.24
N LYS A 13 -0.38 9.69 -20.38
CA LYS A 13 -0.83 10.15 -21.69
C LYS A 13 -1.86 9.21 -22.28
N ARG A 14 -2.98 9.75 -22.76
CA ARG A 14 -3.93 8.97 -23.56
C ARG A 14 -3.68 9.10 -25.06
N ILE A 15 -3.98 8.02 -25.78
CA ILE A 15 -3.89 7.97 -27.26
C ILE A 15 -4.89 8.92 -27.92
N ASP A 16 -6.02 9.25 -27.28
CA ASP A 16 -7.06 10.13 -27.81
C ASP A 16 -6.79 11.63 -27.63
N ASN A 17 -5.53 12.01 -27.34
CA ASN A 17 -5.08 13.40 -27.28
C ASN A 17 -5.76 14.26 -26.19
N GLN A 18 -6.29 13.61 -25.14
CA GLN A 18 -6.74 14.27 -23.91
C GLN A 18 -5.56 14.95 -23.18
N PRO A 19 -5.80 16.00 -22.37
CA PRO A 19 -4.73 16.70 -21.66
C PRO A 19 -3.97 15.75 -20.75
N ASP A 20 -2.64 15.88 -20.71
CA ASP A 20 -1.77 15.06 -19.88
C ASP A 20 -2.17 15.13 -18.40
N LYS A 21 -2.25 13.97 -17.72
CA LYS A 21 -2.49 13.88 -16.28
C LYS A 21 -1.25 13.33 -15.58
N CYS A 22 -1.08 13.65 -14.32
CA CYS A 22 0.04 13.19 -13.51
C CYS A 22 -0.46 12.29 -12.39
N LEU A 23 0.31 11.25 -12.08
CA LEU A 23 0.09 10.44 -10.89
C LEU A 23 0.21 11.35 -9.66
N THR A 24 -0.79 11.34 -8.79
CA THR A 24 -0.86 12.18 -7.59
C THR A 24 -1.32 11.41 -6.36
N THR A 25 -1.01 11.93 -5.18
CA THR A 25 -1.68 11.52 -3.94
C THR A 25 -3.05 12.19 -3.82
N LEU A 26 -4.02 11.44 -3.32
CA LEU A 26 -5.38 11.87 -3.01
C LEU A 26 -5.64 11.79 -1.49
N PRO A 27 -6.72 12.42 -0.98
CA PRO A 27 -7.08 12.34 0.43
C PRO A 27 -7.26 10.89 0.90
N GLY A 28 -6.90 10.64 2.17
CA GLY A 28 -7.01 9.31 2.77
C GLY A 28 -5.98 8.30 2.27
N ASP A 29 -4.75 8.76 1.97
CA ASP A 29 -3.63 7.92 1.52
C ASP A 29 -3.90 7.17 0.19
N LYS A 30 -4.83 7.66 -0.62
CA LYS A 30 -5.13 7.05 -1.93
C LYS A 30 -4.21 7.60 -3.01
N VAL A 31 -4.05 6.85 -4.09
CA VAL A 31 -3.30 7.29 -5.27
C VAL A 31 -4.26 7.44 -6.45
N GLY A 32 -4.10 8.52 -7.20
CA GLY A 32 -4.99 8.88 -8.30
C GLY A 32 -4.28 9.67 -9.38
N VAL A 33 -5.05 10.33 -10.23
CA VAL A 33 -4.55 11.22 -11.27
C VAL A 33 -5.14 12.62 -11.16
N TRP A 34 -4.36 13.61 -11.60
CA TRP A 34 -4.76 15.01 -11.63
C TRP A 34 -4.08 15.74 -12.77
N ASP A 35 -4.51 16.94 -13.12
CA ASP A 35 -3.79 17.81 -14.04
C ASP A 35 -2.33 17.97 -13.61
N CYS A 36 -1.40 17.83 -14.57
CA CYS A 36 0.02 17.96 -14.31
C CYS A 36 0.39 19.39 -13.90
N VAL A 37 0.95 19.53 -12.69
CA VAL A 37 1.50 20.78 -12.18
C VAL A 37 3.00 20.61 -11.97
N LYS A 38 3.78 21.37 -12.74
CA LYS A 38 5.24 21.25 -12.73
C LYS A 38 5.81 21.50 -11.33
N GLY A 39 6.58 20.53 -10.81
CA GLY A 39 7.25 20.65 -9.52
C GLY A 39 6.34 20.47 -8.31
N HIS A 40 5.08 20.07 -8.50
CA HIS A 40 4.18 19.82 -7.38
C HIS A 40 4.63 18.58 -6.59
N PRO A 41 4.87 18.69 -5.27
CA PRO A 41 5.37 17.57 -4.46
C PRO A 41 4.44 16.34 -4.49
N ALA A 42 3.12 16.58 -4.47
CA ALA A 42 2.09 15.53 -4.57
C ALA A 42 2.16 14.68 -5.87
N GLN A 43 2.87 15.18 -6.89
CA GLN A 43 3.01 14.57 -8.21
C GLN A 43 4.45 14.14 -8.51
N THR A 44 5.32 14.18 -7.50
CA THR A 44 6.73 13.84 -7.62
C THR A 44 6.98 12.55 -6.85
N TRP A 45 7.62 11.60 -7.52
CA TRP A 45 7.78 10.24 -7.03
C TRP A 45 9.23 9.77 -7.20
N TYR A 46 9.68 8.94 -6.28
CA TYR A 46 11.00 8.33 -6.29
C TYR A 46 10.86 6.82 -6.49
N LEU A 47 11.39 6.30 -7.60
CA LEU A 47 11.55 4.86 -7.78
C LEU A 47 12.93 4.48 -7.24
N GLU A 48 12.95 4.00 -6.00
CA GLU A 48 14.19 3.70 -5.28
C GLU A 48 14.91 2.46 -5.82
N SER A 49 16.18 2.28 -5.45
CA SER A 49 16.98 1.11 -5.85
C SER A 49 16.40 -0.22 -5.34
N ASP A 50 15.67 -0.17 -4.22
CA ASP A 50 14.94 -1.31 -3.65
C ASP A 50 13.63 -1.62 -4.40
N ARG A 51 13.37 -0.91 -5.51
CA ARG A 51 12.19 -0.97 -6.37
C ARG A 51 10.89 -0.55 -5.69
N THR A 52 10.94 0.14 -4.55
CA THR A 52 9.75 0.78 -3.98
C THR A 52 9.48 2.11 -4.68
N LEU A 53 8.21 2.42 -4.85
CA LEU A 53 7.78 3.74 -5.31
C LEU A 53 7.42 4.58 -4.09
N ARG A 54 8.18 5.65 -3.85
CA ARG A 54 8.03 6.56 -2.71
C ARG A 54 7.57 7.92 -3.17
N HIS A 55 6.89 8.62 -2.28
CA HIS A 55 6.39 9.95 -2.55
C HIS A 55 7.42 11.02 -2.16
N ALA A 56 7.48 12.14 -2.89
CA ALA A 56 8.48 13.16 -2.63
C ALA A 56 8.12 14.17 -1.54
N ASP A 57 6.83 14.30 -1.22
CA ASP A 57 6.38 15.16 -0.12
C ASP A 57 6.87 14.61 1.24
N PRO A 58 7.51 15.44 2.07
CA PRO A 58 7.95 15.07 3.42
C PRO A 58 6.87 14.45 4.31
N GLY A 59 5.60 14.86 4.15
CA GLY A 59 4.47 14.29 4.89
C GLY A 59 4.24 12.79 4.62
N TYR A 60 4.78 12.28 3.51
CA TYR A 60 4.70 10.88 3.10
C TYR A 60 6.07 10.19 3.01
N ALA A 61 7.13 10.78 3.58
CA ALA A 61 8.51 10.28 3.45
C ALA A 61 8.71 8.81 3.87
N ASN A 62 7.90 8.34 4.83
CA ASN A 62 7.94 6.96 5.33
C ASN A 62 6.90 6.03 4.67
N LYS A 63 6.15 6.52 3.67
CA LYS A 63 5.14 5.74 2.97
C LYS A 63 5.59 5.36 1.56
N CYS A 64 5.23 4.14 1.19
CA CYS A 64 5.47 3.55 -0.10
C CYS A 64 4.11 3.24 -0.74
N VAL A 65 4.05 3.33 -2.06
CA VAL A 65 2.90 2.87 -2.83
C VAL A 65 2.73 1.36 -2.60
N GLN A 66 1.53 0.94 -2.24
CA GLN A 66 1.12 -0.45 -2.06
C GLN A 66 -0.02 -0.80 -2.99
N VAL A 67 0.00 -2.04 -3.48
CA VAL A 67 -1.16 -2.66 -4.12
C VAL A 67 -1.85 -3.52 -3.08
N ASN A 68 -3.10 -3.21 -2.78
CA ASN A 68 -3.92 -3.94 -1.83
C ASN A 68 -4.50 -5.22 -2.45
N MET A 69 -5.10 -6.08 -1.61
CA MET A 69 -5.70 -7.35 -2.06
C MET A 69 -6.90 -7.16 -3.00
N ASP A 70 -7.61 -6.03 -2.89
CA ASP A 70 -8.69 -5.63 -3.78
C ASP A 70 -8.18 -4.97 -5.08
N ASN A 71 -6.86 -4.97 -5.29
CA ASN A 71 -6.13 -4.35 -6.39
C ASN A 71 -6.06 -2.82 -6.33
N SER A 72 -6.65 -2.18 -5.33
CA SER A 72 -6.55 -0.73 -5.14
C SER A 72 -5.13 -0.31 -4.79
N ILE A 73 -4.77 0.92 -5.14
CA ILE A 73 -3.45 1.48 -4.84
C ILE A 73 -3.57 2.55 -3.75
N SER A 74 -2.77 2.39 -2.69
CA SER A 74 -2.71 3.34 -1.58
C SER A 74 -1.27 3.53 -1.09
N LEU A 75 -1.07 4.51 -0.21
CA LEU A 75 0.17 4.73 0.51
C LEU A 75 0.10 4.03 1.86
N ALA A 76 1.09 3.19 2.15
CA ALA A 76 1.27 2.56 3.46
C ALA A 76 2.73 2.65 3.90
N PRO A 77 3.04 2.44 5.19
CA PRO A 77 4.42 2.44 5.67
C PRO A 77 5.34 1.54 4.83
N CYS A 78 6.51 2.07 4.45
CA CYS A 78 7.52 1.30 3.73
C CYS A 78 8.08 0.18 4.61
N GLY A 79 8.23 -1.02 4.05
CA GLY A 79 8.76 -2.19 4.74
C GLY A 79 9.30 -3.24 3.77
N PRO A 80 9.81 -4.38 4.29
CA PRO A 80 10.37 -5.45 3.46
C PRO A 80 9.31 -6.05 2.51
N ASN A 81 8.06 -6.08 2.95
CA ASN A 81 6.91 -6.59 2.19
C ASN A 81 6.25 -5.52 1.30
N SER A 82 6.85 -4.34 1.18
CA SER A 82 6.31 -3.30 0.31
C SER A 82 6.30 -3.75 -1.14
N THR A 83 5.21 -3.41 -1.82
CA THR A 83 5.03 -3.65 -3.25
C THR A 83 6.20 -3.08 -4.03
N LYS A 84 6.73 -3.91 -4.93
CA LYS A 84 7.89 -3.58 -5.76
C LYS A 84 7.41 -3.29 -7.17
N PHE A 85 7.98 -2.27 -7.79
CA PHE A 85 7.58 -1.83 -9.11
C PHE A 85 8.75 -1.84 -10.09
N THR A 86 8.44 -1.95 -11.37
CA THR A 86 9.38 -1.71 -12.46
C THR A 86 8.72 -0.77 -13.45
N TYR A 87 9.51 0.16 -14.00
CA TYR A 87 9.07 1.02 -15.08
C TYR A 87 9.91 0.72 -16.31
N ALA A 88 9.29 0.15 -17.33
CA ALA A 88 9.93 -0.18 -18.60
C ALA A 88 8.91 -0.08 -19.74
N ASN A 89 9.35 0.30 -20.94
CA ASN A 89 8.50 0.41 -22.13
C ASN A 89 7.22 1.25 -21.90
N ASN A 90 7.35 2.36 -21.17
CA ASN A 90 6.23 3.26 -20.80
C ASN A 90 5.09 2.57 -20.03
N ARG A 91 5.40 1.46 -19.35
CA ARG A 91 4.49 0.72 -18.48
C ARG A 91 5.05 0.65 -17.08
N PHE A 92 4.17 0.87 -16.11
CA PHE A 92 4.48 0.73 -14.70
C PHE A 92 3.93 -0.61 -14.23
N THR A 93 4.81 -1.56 -13.93
CA THR A 93 4.46 -2.94 -13.63
C THR A 93 4.73 -3.28 -12.17
N VAL A 94 3.92 -4.17 -11.61
CA VAL A 94 4.07 -4.71 -10.27
C VAL A 94 4.94 -5.97 -10.36
N ASN A 95 6.02 -6.03 -9.59
CA ASN A 95 6.94 -7.16 -9.60
C ASN A 95 6.42 -8.32 -8.75
N GLY A 96 6.72 -9.54 -9.16
CA GLY A 96 6.42 -10.76 -8.38
C GLY A 96 4.96 -11.22 -8.46
N THR A 97 4.15 -10.63 -9.34
CA THR A 97 2.77 -11.07 -9.59
C THR A 97 2.71 -11.99 -10.82
N ASN A 98 1.96 -13.08 -10.73
CA ASN A 98 1.62 -13.93 -11.87
C ASN A 98 0.09 -14.12 -11.94
N PRO A 99 -0.62 -13.61 -12.96
CA PRO A 99 -0.09 -12.93 -14.14
C PRO A 99 0.50 -11.54 -13.83
N GLN A 100 1.35 -11.02 -14.74
CA GLN A 100 1.99 -9.71 -14.58
C GLN A 100 0.92 -8.62 -14.45
N ARG A 101 1.04 -7.78 -13.40
CA ARG A 101 0.13 -6.66 -13.18
C ARG A 101 0.76 -5.32 -13.56
N CYS A 102 -0.07 -4.40 -14.05
CA CYS A 102 0.23 -3.06 -14.49
C CYS A 102 -0.64 -2.05 -13.74
N ILE A 103 -0.15 -0.84 -13.54
CA ILE A 103 -0.90 0.27 -12.96
C ILE A 103 -1.74 0.96 -14.05
N ASN A 104 -3.05 1.08 -13.85
CA ASN A 104 -3.97 1.73 -14.79
C ASN A 104 -5.12 2.46 -14.08
N LEU A 105 -5.84 3.32 -14.79
CA LEU A 105 -7.03 4.01 -14.27
C LEU A 105 -8.15 3.02 -13.94
N SER A 106 -8.75 3.22 -12.78
CA SER A 106 -9.97 2.52 -12.40
C SER A 106 -11.13 2.99 -13.28
N GLY A 107 -11.84 2.05 -13.90
CA GLY A 107 -13.06 2.35 -14.67
C GLY A 107 -12.88 3.23 -15.92
N ARG A 108 -11.65 3.47 -16.39
CA ARG A 108 -11.32 4.40 -17.49
C ARG A 108 -11.70 5.86 -17.21
N ASP A 109 -11.89 6.21 -15.95
CA ASP A 109 -12.18 7.59 -15.56
C ASP A 109 -10.90 8.44 -15.66
N TYR A 110 -10.93 9.47 -16.49
CA TYR A 110 -9.81 10.40 -16.71
C TYR A 110 -10.01 11.74 -15.99
N SER A 111 -11.04 11.84 -15.14
CA SER A 111 -11.32 13.03 -14.36
C SER A 111 -10.24 13.27 -13.29
N ASN A 112 -10.14 14.52 -12.84
CA ASN A 112 -9.27 14.86 -11.71
C ASN A 112 -9.80 14.18 -10.45
N GLY A 113 -8.95 13.39 -9.79
CA GLY A 113 -9.32 12.59 -8.63
C GLY A 113 -9.68 11.15 -8.96
N ALA A 114 -9.66 10.75 -10.24
CA ALA A 114 -9.86 9.36 -10.61
C ALA A 114 -8.77 8.47 -10.00
N PHE A 115 -9.21 7.32 -9.46
CA PHE A 115 -8.31 6.36 -8.81
C PHE A 115 -7.52 5.55 -9.81
N VAL A 116 -6.37 5.07 -9.35
CA VAL A 116 -5.50 4.19 -10.11
C VAL A 116 -5.45 2.85 -9.37
N ASP A 117 -5.68 1.76 -10.11
CA ASP A 117 -5.66 0.39 -9.59
C ASP A 117 -4.62 -0.46 -10.33
N SER A 118 -4.34 -1.65 -9.80
CA SER A 118 -3.53 -2.64 -10.51
C SER A 118 -4.42 -3.57 -11.33
N PHE A 119 -4.00 -3.87 -12.56
CA PHE A 119 -4.72 -4.76 -13.49
C PHE A 119 -3.76 -5.74 -14.14
N VAL A 120 -4.27 -6.85 -14.68
CA VAL A 120 -3.45 -7.76 -15.48
C VAL A 120 -3.05 -7.05 -16.77
N CYS A 121 -1.74 -6.94 -17.05
CA CYS A 121 -1.21 -6.14 -18.15
C CYS A 121 -1.78 -6.51 -19.53
N ASP A 122 -2.08 -7.79 -19.74
CA ASP A 122 -2.53 -8.33 -21.04
C ASP A 122 -4.04 -8.62 -21.08
N SER A 123 -4.79 -8.22 -20.04
CA SER A 123 -6.25 -8.33 -20.04
C SER A 123 -6.87 -7.34 -21.03
N ALA A 124 -8.09 -7.64 -21.51
CA ALA A 124 -8.87 -6.89 -22.51
C ALA A 124 -9.27 -5.45 -22.12
N GLN A 125 -8.61 -4.86 -21.12
CA GLN A 125 -8.59 -3.42 -20.86
C GLN A 125 -7.18 -2.78 -21.03
N PRO A 126 -6.39 -3.07 -22.09
CA PRO A 126 -5.02 -2.55 -22.19
C PRO A 126 -4.93 -1.17 -22.87
N ASP A 127 -6.03 -0.63 -23.40
CA ASP A 127 -5.93 0.46 -24.36
C ASP A 127 -6.39 1.80 -23.77
N THR A 128 -5.41 2.63 -23.44
CA THR A 128 -5.26 3.98 -24.00
C THR A 128 -4.21 4.78 -23.27
N ILE A 129 -3.76 4.36 -22.07
CA ILE A 129 -2.80 5.12 -21.31
C ILE A 129 -1.38 4.58 -21.43
N THR A 130 -0.45 5.50 -21.63
CA THR A 130 0.98 5.24 -21.51
C THR A 130 1.51 6.10 -20.38
N TRP A 131 2.34 5.51 -19.53
CA TRP A 131 3.03 6.27 -18.49
C TRP A 131 4.35 6.76 -19.07
N ILE A 132 4.60 8.05 -18.95
CA ILE A 132 5.84 8.69 -19.37
C ILE A 132 6.45 9.28 -18.11
N ALA A 133 7.59 8.74 -17.71
CA ALA A 133 8.41 9.36 -16.68
C ALA A 133 8.97 10.68 -17.23
N SER A 134 8.70 11.79 -16.55
CA SER A 134 9.35 13.05 -16.83
C SER A 134 10.88 12.91 -16.62
N PRO A 135 11.69 13.75 -17.28
CA PRO A 135 13.12 13.83 -16.99
C PRO A 135 13.32 13.98 -15.47
N PRO A 136 14.37 13.37 -14.90
CA PRO A 136 14.63 13.48 -13.47
C PRO A 136 14.61 14.94 -13.06
N VAL A 137 13.67 15.28 -12.18
CA VAL A 137 13.69 16.53 -11.46
C VAL A 137 14.83 16.37 -10.48
N VAL A 138 16.00 16.89 -10.85
CA VAL A 138 17.10 17.06 -9.91
C VAL A 138 16.55 17.99 -8.85
N ALA A 139 16.11 17.43 -7.72
CA ALA A 139 15.85 18.22 -6.54
C ALA A 139 17.14 19.02 -6.32
N PRO A 140 17.10 20.36 -6.41
CA PRO A 140 18.27 21.12 -6.07
C PRO A 140 18.59 20.74 -4.63
N VAL A 141 19.74 20.11 -4.38
CA VAL A 141 20.36 20.10 -3.05
C VAL A 141 20.92 21.51 -2.85
N VAL A 142 20.01 22.49 -2.88
CA VAL A 142 20.26 23.82 -2.39
C VAL A 142 19.87 23.70 -0.94
N ASN A 143 20.81 23.99 -0.05
CA ASN A 143 20.56 24.13 1.37
C ASN A 143 19.64 25.36 1.53
N ARG A 144 18.33 25.17 1.25
CA ARG A 144 17.33 26.23 1.03
C ARG A 144 17.27 27.18 2.22
N ASP A 145 17.55 26.67 3.41
CA ASP A 145 17.56 27.46 4.65
C ASP A 145 18.74 28.45 4.72
N SER A 146 19.90 28.13 4.11
CA SER A 146 21.03 29.06 3.98
C SER A 146 20.79 30.12 2.90
N THR A 147 20.18 29.76 1.77
CA THR A 147 19.81 30.71 0.71
C THR A 147 18.64 31.62 1.08
N ALA A 148 17.68 31.13 1.85
CA ALA A 148 16.54 31.91 2.33
C ALA A 148 16.97 32.97 3.35
N SER A 149 17.96 32.68 4.20
CA SER A 149 18.49 33.63 5.19
C SER A 149 19.31 34.77 4.57
N ASP A 150 19.96 34.54 3.43
CA ASP A 150 20.74 35.56 2.69
C ASP A 150 19.99 36.18 1.49
N CYS A 151 18.71 35.86 1.31
CA CYS A 151 17.95 36.27 0.13
C CYS A 151 17.56 37.76 0.17
N ARG A 152 17.95 38.53 -0.86
CA ARG A 152 17.49 39.92 -1.07
C ARG A 152 16.82 40.06 -2.42
N ILE A 153 15.55 40.47 -2.42
CA ILE A 153 14.79 40.79 -3.63
C ILE A 153 15.22 42.17 -4.09
N ASN A 154 16.01 42.24 -5.16
CA ASN A 154 16.63 43.49 -5.63
C ASN A 154 16.02 44.03 -6.93
N ASP A 155 15.01 43.37 -7.52
CA ASP A 155 14.52 43.69 -8.87
C ASP A 155 12.96 43.76 -8.90
N PRO A 156 12.33 44.85 -9.38
CA PRO A 156 10.88 45.08 -9.30
C PRO A 156 10.04 44.33 -10.37
N GLY A 157 10.63 43.44 -11.16
CA GLY A 157 9.92 42.73 -12.23
C GLY A 157 9.05 41.57 -11.72
N LEU A 158 7.75 41.56 -12.04
CA LEU A 158 6.77 40.57 -11.56
C LEU A 158 7.16 39.10 -11.86
N THR A 159 7.75 38.84 -13.02
CA THR A 159 8.16 37.48 -13.43
C THR A 159 9.41 36.99 -12.69
N LYS A 160 10.33 37.91 -12.37
CA LYS A 160 11.52 37.61 -11.54
C LYS A 160 11.14 37.49 -10.07
N LEU A 161 10.16 38.28 -9.62
CA LEU A 161 9.63 38.21 -8.25
C LEU A 161 9.15 36.80 -7.90
N PHE A 162 8.43 36.10 -8.78
CA PHE A 162 8.01 34.72 -8.51
C PHE A 162 9.17 33.72 -8.43
N GLN A 163 10.22 33.91 -9.24
CA GLN A 163 11.43 33.09 -9.19
C GLN A 163 12.26 33.37 -7.94
N ASP A 164 12.31 34.63 -7.51
CA ASP A 164 13.01 35.05 -6.30
C ASP A 164 12.25 34.61 -5.04
N ILE A 165 10.91 34.65 -5.04
CA ILE A 165 10.09 34.12 -3.94
C ILE A 165 10.35 32.62 -3.71
N ASP A 166 10.40 31.79 -4.75
CA ASP A 166 10.69 30.34 -4.64
C ASP A 166 12.14 30.06 -4.19
N LYS A 167 13.08 30.97 -4.49
CA LYS A 167 14.47 30.90 -3.99
C LYS A 167 14.60 31.37 -2.55
N CYS A 168 13.83 32.37 -2.15
CA CYS A 168 13.88 32.97 -0.81
C CYS A 168 13.00 32.23 0.21
N THR A 169 12.17 31.27 -0.20
CA THR A 169 11.36 30.49 0.73
C THR A 169 12.19 29.38 1.37
N SER A 170 12.18 29.32 2.70
CA SER A 170 12.83 28.25 3.44
C SER A 170 12.13 26.91 3.21
N SER A 171 12.81 25.82 3.55
CA SER A 171 12.26 24.47 3.45
C SER A 171 10.98 24.31 4.30
N SER A 172 10.95 24.95 5.49
CA SER A 172 9.80 24.95 6.39
C SER A 172 8.60 25.69 5.80
N GLU A 173 8.80 26.88 5.20
CA GLU A 173 7.73 27.68 4.60
C GLU A 173 7.15 27.00 3.35
N LEU A 174 8.01 26.37 2.53
CA LEU A 174 7.55 25.57 1.40
C LEU A 174 6.70 24.38 1.88
N SER A 175 7.15 23.64 2.90
CA SER A 175 6.41 22.52 3.46
C SER A 175 5.06 22.98 4.04
N ARG A 176 5.03 24.15 4.70
CA ARG A 176 3.80 24.75 5.23
C ARG A 176 2.85 25.19 4.10
N ASN A 177 3.39 25.73 3.01
CA ASN A 177 2.60 26.08 1.82
C ASN A 177 2.07 24.83 1.10
N ASN A 178 2.83 23.74 1.03
CA ASN A 178 2.35 22.47 0.47
C ASN A 178 1.24 21.86 1.32
N VAL A 179 1.39 21.88 2.65
CA VAL A 179 0.33 21.48 3.58
C VAL A 179 -0.90 22.38 3.44
N PHE A 180 -0.71 23.69 3.30
CA PHE A 180 -1.79 24.63 3.07
C PHE A 180 -2.49 24.40 1.73
N GLY A 181 -1.75 24.16 0.65
CA GLY A 181 -2.29 23.82 -0.67
C GLY A 181 -3.04 22.49 -0.68
N GLY A 182 -2.51 21.47 0.01
CA GLY A 182 -3.19 20.20 0.23
C GLY A 182 -4.49 20.37 1.02
N ASN A 183 -4.47 21.19 2.08
CA ASN A 183 -5.66 21.52 2.86
C ASN A 183 -6.70 22.29 2.02
N ILE A 184 -6.26 23.21 1.15
CA ILE A 184 -7.16 23.91 0.22
C ILE A 184 -7.79 22.94 -0.79
N MET A 185 -7.02 21.98 -1.31
CA MET A 185 -7.56 20.95 -2.21
C MET A 185 -8.61 20.08 -1.50
N ASN A 186 -8.34 19.68 -0.25
CA ASN A 186 -9.31 18.96 0.57
C ASN A 186 -10.59 19.78 0.80
N ILE A 187 -10.46 21.06 1.18
CA ILE A 187 -11.60 21.96 1.38
C ILE A 187 -12.38 22.16 0.07
N THR A 188 -11.71 22.26 -1.07
CA THR A 188 -12.36 22.42 -2.37
C THR A 188 -13.15 21.15 -2.75
N GLN A 189 -12.60 19.98 -2.43
CA GLN A 189 -13.27 18.70 -2.63
C GLN A 189 -14.49 18.58 -1.70
N ASP A 190 -14.35 18.91 -0.42
CA ASP A 190 -15.44 18.92 0.55
C ASP A 190 -16.56 19.87 0.12
N ILE A 191 -16.23 21.04 -0.42
CA ILE A 191 -17.21 22.00 -0.97
C ILE A 191 -17.97 21.40 -2.15
N LYS A 192 -17.29 20.68 -3.06
CA LYS A 192 -17.95 20.01 -4.19
C LYS A 192 -18.86 18.88 -3.73
N ASP A 193 -18.43 18.09 -2.74
CA ASP A 193 -19.22 17.00 -2.19
C ASP A 193 -20.45 17.54 -1.43
N LEU A 194 -20.29 18.63 -0.68
CA LEU A 194 -21.40 19.38 -0.07
C LEU A 194 -22.36 19.93 -1.12
N GLN A 195 -21.85 20.51 -2.21
CA GLN A 195 -22.67 21.01 -3.30
C GLN A 195 -23.46 19.88 -3.99
N ALA A 196 -22.83 18.72 -4.20
CA ALA A 196 -23.50 17.55 -4.76
C ALA A 196 -24.60 17.03 -3.81
N ASN A 197 -24.33 16.95 -2.52
CA ASN A 197 -25.31 16.54 -1.50
C ASN A 197 -26.49 17.52 -1.37
N ILE A 198 -26.23 18.83 -1.44
CA ILE A 198 -27.28 19.86 -1.45
C ILE A 198 -28.12 19.75 -2.72
N THR A 199 -27.49 19.55 -3.88
CA THR A 199 -28.20 19.40 -5.16
C THR A 199 -29.08 18.15 -5.17
N ASP A 200 -28.58 17.03 -4.65
CA ASP A 200 -29.35 15.78 -4.49
C ASP A 200 -30.49 15.92 -3.45
N SER A 201 -30.27 16.67 -2.38
CA SER A 201 -31.33 16.95 -1.40
C SER A 201 -32.40 17.87 -1.96
N LEU A 202 -32.03 18.88 -2.75
CA LEU A 202 -32.95 19.77 -3.43
C LEU A 202 -33.74 19.05 -4.52
N SER A 203 -33.10 18.18 -5.30
CA SER A 203 -33.79 17.38 -6.33
C SER A 203 -34.76 16.39 -5.70
N LYS A 204 -34.41 15.75 -4.58
CA LYS A 204 -35.33 14.92 -3.79
C LYS A 204 -36.47 15.74 -3.17
N GLY A 205 -36.19 16.97 -2.74
CA GLY A 205 -37.21 17.92 -2.27
C GLY A 205 -38.20 18.28 -3.39
N ASP A 206 -37.69 18.65 -4.57
CA ASP A 206 -38.52 18.93 -5.75
C ASP A 206 -39.31 17.69 -6.20
N LEU A 207 -38.78 16.48 -6.02
CA LEU A 207 -39.51 15.24 -6.32
C LEU A 207 -40.61 14.93 -5.29
N LEU A 208 -40.49 15.44 -4.07
CA LEU A 208 -41.48 15.28 -3.00
C LEU A 208 -42.54 16.39 -2.98
N PHE A 209 -42.21 17.59 -3.48
CA PHE A 209 -43.08 18.78 -3.38
C PHE A 209 -43.40 19.46 -4.73
N GLY A 210 -42.78 19.03 -5.83
CA GLY A 210 -43.01 19.53 -7.19
C GLY A 210 -44.16 18.81 -7.92
N ALA A 211 -44.84 19.55 -8.80
CA ALA A 211 -46.16 19.25 -9.34
C ALA A 211 -46.26 18.00 -10.28
N GLN A 212 -47.07 17.01 -9.82
CA GLN A 212 -47.76 15.90 -10.53
C GLN A 212 -47.02 14.57 -10.86
N PRO A 213 -47.70 13.39 -10.94
CA PRO A 213 -48.88 12.88 -10.20
C PRO A 213 -48.55 11.62 -9.34
N HIS A 214 -49.22 11.52 -8.19
CA HIS A 214 -48.95 10.69 -7.00
C HIS A 214 -48.93 9.14 -7.09
N ASN A 215 -49.01 8.51 -8.26
CA ASN A 215 -49.20 7.05 -8.32
C ASN A 215 -47.88 6.26 -8.19
N GLN A 216 -46.78 6.73 -8.78
CA GLN A 216 -45.51 5.99 -8.77
C GLN A 216 -44.75 6.09 -7.43
N ILE A 217 -44.92 7.20 -6.69
CA ILE A 217 -44.26 7.43 -5.40
C ILE A 217 -44.93 6.60 -4.30
N THR A 218 -46.25 6.47 -4.32
CA THR A 218 -46.97 5.61 -3.36
C THR A 218 -46.56 4.14 -3.56
N GLU A 219 -46.37 3.72 -4.81
CA GLU A 219 -45.90 2.37 -5.15
C GLU A 219 -44.44 2.14 -4.70
N GLN A 220 -43.53 3.09 -4.95
CA GLN A 220 -42.14 2.99 -4.46
C GLN A 220 -42.02 3.05 -2.94
N VAL A 221 -42.82 3.87 -2.25
CA VAL A 221 -42.81 3.95 -0.78
C VAL A 221 -43.41 2.69 -0.16
N THR A 222 -44.46 2.13 -0.75
CA THR A 222 -45.02 0.84 -0.30
C THR A 222 -44.08 -0.33 -0.59
N GLU A 223 -43.40 -0.34 -1.73
CA GLU A 223 -42.38 -1.34 -2.09
C GLU A 223 -41.17 -1.27 -1.15
N ARG A 224 -40.63 -0.07 -0.88
CA ARG A 224 -39.54 0.11 0.08
C ARG A 224 -39.95 -0.25 1.51
N ASN A 225 -41.17 0.06 1.93
CA ASN A 225 -41.68 -0.36 3.23
C ASN A 225 -41.84 -1.89 3.33
N LYS A 226 -42.25 -2.54 2.23
CA LYS A 226 -42.33 -4.01 2.14
C LYS A 226 -40.93 -4.65 2.20
N GLU A 227 -39.97 -4.07 1.49
CA GLU A 227 -38.57 -4.52 1.51
C GLU A 227 -37.93 -4.34 2.89
N LEU A 228 -38.16 -3.19 3.54
CA LEU A 228 -37.68 -2.92 4.90
C LEU A 228 -38.31 -3.86 5.93
N LYS A 229 -39.60 -4.19 5.79
CA LYS A 229 -40.28 -5.16 6.65
C LYS A 229 -39.72 -6.58 6.46
N SER A 230 -39.49 -6.99 5.21
CA SER A 230 -38.87 -8.28 4.87
C SER A 230 -37.44 -8.38 5.42
N LYS A 231 -36.63 -7.32 5.25
CA LYS A 231 -35.27 -7.25 5.82
C LYS A 231 -35.28 -7.30 7.34
N LYS A 232 -36.22 -6.62 7.99
CA LYS A 232 -36.39 -6.67 9.45
C LYS A 232 -36.76 -8.07 9.93
N GLU A 233 -37.71 -8.75 9.28
CA GLU A 233 -38.09 -10.12 9.62
C GLU A 233 -36.94 -11.10 9.40
N LYS A 234 -36.18 -10.94 8.31
CA LYS A 234 -34.99 -11.76 8.04
C LYS A 234 -33.90 -11.55 9.10
N LEU A 235 -33.57 -10.30 9.44
CA LEU A 235 -32.60 -10.00 10.49
C LEU A 235 -33.06 -10.54 11.85
N SER A 236 -34.35 -10.40 12.19
CA SER A 236 -34.89 -10.92 13.45
C SER A 236 -34.77 -12.44 13.52
N LYS A 237 -35.02 -13.15 12.40
CA LYS A 237 -34.86 -14.61 12.32
C LYS A 237 -33.39 -15.02 12.41
N ASP A 238 -32.49 -14.27 11.79
CA ASP A 238 -31.05 -14.52 11.88
C ASP A 238 -30.51 -14.29 13.29
N ILE A 239 -31.01 -13.28 14.02
CA ILE A 239 -30.66 -13.05 15.42
C ILE A 239 -31.11 -14.22 16.29
N VAL A 240 -32.38 -14.64 16.20
CA VAL A 240 -32.90 -15.78 16.99
C VAL A 240 -32.14 -17.08 16.65
N SER A 241 -31.81 -17.29 15.37
CA SER A 241 -31.01 -18.45 14.95
C SER A 241 -29.60 -18.42 15.55
N LYS A 242 -28.94 -17.25 15.52
CA LYS A 242 -27.61 -17.08 16.12
C LYS A 242 -27.64 -17.20 17.64
N GLU A 243 -28.67 -16.68 18.29
CA GLU A 243 -28.88 -16.82 19.73
C GLU A 243 -29.08 -18.28 20.13
N ALA A 244 -29.87 -19.04 19.35
CA ALA A 244 -30.03 -20.49 19.57
C ALA A 244 -28.74 -21.29 19.32
N ILE A 245 -27.87 -20.86 18.38
CA ILE A 245 -26.55 -21.47 18.16
C ILE A 245 -25.63 -21.16 19.35
N ILE A 246 -25.65 -19.93 19.86
CA ILE A 246 -24.88 -19.53 21.04
C ILE A 246 -25.34 -20.33 22.25
N GLU A 247 -26.65 -20.45 22.49
CA GLU A 247 -27.21 -21.19 23.63
C GLU A 247 -26.85 -22.69 23.56
N ARG A 248 -26.92 -23.32 22.38
CA ARG A 248 -26.44 -24.71 22.18
C ARG A 248 -24.94 -24.84 22.39
N SER A 249 -24.15 -23.89 21.90
CA SER A 249 -22.70 -23.91 22.09
C SER A 249 -22.33 -23.75 23.57
N ASP A 250 -23.02 -22.88 24.29
CA ASP A 250 -22.79 -22.65 25.73
C ASP A 250 -23.21 -23.88 26.56
N GLN A 251 -24.21 -24.63 26.09
CA GLN A 251 -24.64 -25.90 26.67
C GLN A 251 -23.60 -27.01 26.42
N ASP A 252 -23.06 -27.14 25.21
CA ASP A 252 -21.95 -28.05 24.89
C ASP A 252 -20.70 -27.74 25.74
N PHE A 253 -20.39 -26.47 25.98
CA PHE A 253 -19.27 -26.10 26.86
C PHE A 253 -19.54 -26.38 28.35
N ARG A 254 -20.80 -26.38 28.80
CA ARG A 254 -21.17 -26.76 30.17
C ARG A 254 -21.07 -28.27 30.41
N ASP A 255 -21.45 -29.09 29.43
CA ASP A 255 -21.35 -30.55 29.52
C ASP A 255 -19.90 -31.04 29.47
N VAL A 256 -19.05 -30.37 28.68
CA VAL A 256 -17.59 -30.62 28.69
C VAL A 256 -16.94 -30.18 30.01
N LYS A 257 -17.45 -29.12 30.65
CA LYS A 257 -16.91 -28.64 31.93
C LYS A 257 -17.26 -29.53 33.12
N GLN A 258 -18.36 -30.28 33.07
CA GLN A 258 -18.73 -31.23 34.13
C GLN A 258 -18.03 -32.59 34.01
N THR A 259 -17.45 -32.92 32.85
CA THR A 259 -16.76 -34.19 32.60
C THR A 259 -15.25 -34.15 32.87
N ILE A 260 -14.66 -32.96 33.09
CA ILE A 260 -13.24 -32.80 33.41
C ILE A 260 -13.08 -32.58 34.92
N SER A 261 -12.82 -33.69 35.64
CA SER A 261 -12.33 -33.65 37.02
C SER A 261 -10.82 -33.37 37.00
N GLU A 262 -10.41 -32.41 37.82
CA GLU A 262 -9.04 -31.88 38.06
C GLU A 262 -8.43 -30.93 37.00
N PRO A 263 -7.83 -29.80 37.43
CA PRO A 263 -7.15 -28.87 36.53
C PRO A 263 -5.74 -29.40 36.19
N GLU A 264 -5.54 -29.88 34.96
CA GLU A 264 -4.19 -30.06 34.42
C GLU A 264 -3.44 -28.72 34.38
N PRO A 265 -2.11 -28.71 34.61
CA PRO A 265 -1.33 -27.49 34.59
C PRO A 265 -1.34 -26.91 33.18
N LYS A 266 -1.72 -25.63 33.06
CA LYS A 266 -1.74 -24.88 31.80
C LYS A 266 -0.42 -25.05 31.04
N LYS A 267 -0.44 -25.85 29.96
CA LYS A 267 0.57 -25.79 28.90
C LYS A 267 0.46 -24.44 28.21
N ILE A 268 1.22 -23.47 28.72
CA ILE A 268 1.54 -22.26 27.97
C ILE A 268 2.28 -22.75 26.73
N LEU A 269 1.70 -22.59 25.53
CA LEU A 269 2.45 -22.80 24.28
C LEU A 269 3.63 -21.82 24.30
N ARG A 270 4.83 -22.34 24.56
CA ARG A 270 6.08 -21.58 24.59
C ARG A 270 6.55 -21.34 23.15
N PHE A 271 5.77 -20.55 22.41
CA PHE A 271 6.03 -20.22 21.02
C PHE A 271 7.47 -19.70 20.84
N ILE A 272 7.94 -18.84 21.75
CA ILE A 272 9.28 -18.24 21.67
C ILE A 272 10.43 -19.24 21.89
N GLU A 273 10.20 -20.32 22.65
CA GLU A 273 11.22 -21.34 22.92
C GLU A 273 11.37 -22.26 21.69
N ASP A 274 10.27 -22.65 21.05
CA ASP A 274 10.30 -23.50 19.85
C ASP A 274 10.95 -22.80 18.64
N TYR A 275 10.72 -21.49 18.42
CA TYR A 275 11.40 -20.76 17.34
C TYR A 275 12.90 -20.62 17.62
N SER A 276 13.30 -20.41 18.87
CA SER A 276 14.72 -20.29 19.22
C SER A 276 15.49 -21.59 18.94
N VAL A 277 14.89 -22.74 19.26
CA VAL A 277 15.45 -24.07 18.97
C VAL A 277 15.48 -24.33 17.46
N ALA A 278 14.43 -23.94 16.72
CA ALA A 278 14.38 -24.08 15.28
C ALA A 278 15.46 -23.24 14.57
N PHE A 279 15.69 -21.99 14.99
CA PHE A 279 16.77 -21.15 14.45
C PHE A 279 18.15 -21.71 14.80
N LEU A 280 18.33 -22.25 16.00
CA LEU A 280 19.59 -22.86 16.42
C LEU A 280 19.89 -24.12 15.59
N LEU A 281 18.89 -24.99 15.36
CA LEU A 281 19.00 -26.15 14.48
C LEU A 281 19.34 -25.74 13.04
N LEU A 282 18.69 -24.71 12.50
CA LEU A 282 18.96 -24.21 11.15
C LEU A 282 20.40 -23.67 11.03
N SER A 283 20.89 -22.95 12.04
CA SER A 283 22.27 -22.44 12.08
C SER A 283 23.31 -23.58 12.16
N TYR A 284 23.01 -24.65 12.90
CA TYR A 284 23.87 -25.82 13.02
C TYR A 284 23.99 -26.59 11.70
N ILE A 285 22.87 -26.76 10.98
CA ILE A 285 22.87 -27.38 9.65
C ILE A 285 23.72 -26.56 8.67
N PHE A 286 23.61 -25.23 8.70
CA PHE A 286 24.38 -24.36 7.82
C PHE A 286 25.89 -24.46 8.10
N MET A 287 26.28 -24.55 9.37
CA MET A 287 27.67 -24.75 9.77
C MET A 287 28.23 -26.07 9.22
N LEU A 288 27.51 -27.19 9.35
CA LEU A 288 27.93 -28.49 8.83
C LEU A 288 28.10 -28.47 7.30
N LEU A 289 27.14 -27.89 6.58
CA LEU A 289 27.22 -27.77 5.12
C LEU A 289 28.42 -26.92 4.67
N SER A 290 28.71 -25.82 5.39
CA SER A 290 29.88 -24.99 5.08
C SER A 290 31.21 -25.72 5.31
N GLY A 291 31.31 -26.52 6.39
CA GLY A 291 32.49 -27.32 6.69
C GLY A 291 32.69 -28.45 5.69
N MET A 292 31.60 -29.13 5.29
CA MET A 292 31.65 -30.14 4.24
C MET A 292 32.09 -29.54 2.91
N TYR A 293 31.55 -28.37 2.54
CA TYR A 293 31.93 -27.67 1.31
C TYR A 293 33.43 -27.32 1.31
N TRP A 294 33.94 -26.76 2.41
CA TRP A 294 35.36 -26.43 2.53
C TRP A 294 36.26 -27.67 2.44
N TYR A 295 35.90 -28.75 3.13
CA TYR A 295 36.64 -30.01 3.08
C TYR A 295 36.68 -30.61 1.66
N THR A 296 35.57 -30.51 0.91
CA THR A 296 35.52 -31.02 -0.47
C THR A 296 36.33 -30.19 -1.46
N LEU A 297 36.61 -28.91 -1.18
CA LEU A 297 37.45 -28.07 -2.03
C LEU A 297 38.94 -28.38 -1.90
N ASP A 298 39.40 -28.82 -0.73
CA ASP A 298 40.81 -29.11 -0.45
C ASP A 298 41.20 -30.57 -0.77
N ALA A 299 40.23 -31.43 -1.08
CA ALA A 299 40.46 -32.85 -1.33
C ALA A 299 40.88 -33.13 -2.78
N THR A 300 41.87 -34.04 -2.94
CA THR A 300 42.44 -34.43 -4.24
C THR A 300 41.47 -35.20 -5.14
N VAL A 301 40.46 -35.86 -4.58
CA VAL A 301 39.39 -36.57 -5.31
C VAL A 301 38.04 -36.15 -4.73
N GLN A 302 37.32 -35.31 -5.47
CA GLN A 302 36.10 -34.67 -4.98
C GLN A 302 34.97 -35.68 -4.67
N THR A 303 34.83 -36.74 -5.46
CA THR A 303 33.72 -37.70 -5.31
C THR A 303 33.84 -38.55 -4.04
N THR A 304 35.04 -38.96 -3.67
CA THR A 304 35.28 -39.69 -2.41
C THR A 304 35.26 -38.77 -1.20
N ALA A 305 35.68 -37.51 -1.37
CA ALA A 305 35.64 -36.49 -0.32
C ALA A 305 34.23 -36.17 0.16
N TRP A 306 33.25 -36.10 -0.76
CA TRP A 306 31.84 -35.88 -0.39
C TRP A 306 31.29 -37.01 0.50
N ILE A 307 31.58 -38.27 0.16
CA ILE A 307 31.13 -39.43 0.93
C ILE A 307 31.79 -39.44 2.31
N GLN A 308 33.10 -39.17 2.38
CA GLN A 308 33.83 -39.10 3.64
C GLN A 308 33.35 -37.94 4.52
N ALA A 309 33.00 -36.80 3.93
CA ALA A 309 32.47 -35.64 4.66
C ALA A 309 31.10 -35.93 5.28
N ILE A 310 30.22 -36.65 4.57
CA ILE A 310 28.90 -37.05 5.10
C ILE A 310 29.07 -38.02 6.27
N ILE A 311 29.89 -39.06 6.11
CA ILE A 311 30.12 -40.06 7.15
C ILE A 311 30.81 -39.43 8.36
N GLY A 312 31.85 -38.63 8.13
CA GLY A 312 32.59 -37.93 9.19
C GLY A 312 31.72 -36.92 9.93
N GLY A 313 30.91 -36.12 9.21
CA GLY A 313 29.97 -35.18 9.80
C GLY A 313 28.86 -35.85 10.62
N GLY A 314 28.40 -37.02 10.18
CA GLY A 314 27.44 -37.85 10.94
C GLY A 314 28.02 -38.39 12.24
N VAL A 315 29.25 -38.93 12.21
CA VAL A 315 29.95 -39.41 13.42
C VAL A 315 30.22 -38.27 14.39
N LEU A 316 30.69 -37.12 13.89
CA LEU A 316 30.96 -35.94 14.71
C LEU A 316 29.67 -35.44 15.39
N SER A 317 28.56 -35.37 14.64
CA SER A 317 27.27 -34.94 15.18
C SER A 317 26.73 -35.92 16.24
N ALA A 318 26.88 -37.23 16.01
CA ALA A 318 26.52 -38.25 16.99
C ALA A 318 27.36 -38.14 18.28
N PHE A 319 28.65 -37.82 18.16
CA PHE A 319 29.54 -37.61 19.29
C PHE A 319 29.14 -36.37 20.11
N PHE A 320 28.86 -35.24 19.47
CA PHE A 320 28.37 -34.04 20.17
C PHE A 320 26.99 -34.27 20.81
N PHE A 321 26.12 -35.04 20.17
CA PHE A 321 24.83 -35.40 20.74
C PHE A 321 24.97 -36.27 22.00
N MET A 322 25.90 -37.23 22.00
CA MET A 322 26.22 -38.01 23.20
C MET A 322 26.78 -37.15 24.34
N ILE A 323 27.63 -36.16 24.02
CA ILE A 323 28.14 -35.22 25.03
C ILE A 323 27.01 -34.37 25.61
N LEU A 324 26.11 -33.85 24.76
CA LEU A 324 24.96 -33.06 25.21
C LEU A 324 24.02 -33.87 26.10
N LEU A 325 23.78 -35.15 25.77
CA LEU A 325 22.99 -36.05 26.61
C LEU A 325 23.66 -36.40 27.95
N HIS A 326 24.98 -36.27 28.04
CA HIS A 326 25.72 -36.51 29.28
C HIS A 326 25.80 -35.27 30.18
N ILE A 327 25.63 -34.07 29.61
CA ILE A 327 25.68 -32.78 30.31
C ILE A 327 24.27 -32.29 30.70
N SER A 328 23.24 -32.70 29.95
CA SER A 328 21.82 -32.51 30.30
C SER A 328 21.35 -33.47 31.38
#